data_AF-A0AAU8MWC5-F1
#
_entry.id   AF-A0AAU8MWC5-F1
#
_cell.length_a   1.000
_cell.length_b   1.000
_cell.length_c   1.000
_cell.angle_alpha   90.00
_cell.angle_beta   90.00
_cell.angle_gamma   90.00
#
_symmetry.space_group_name_H-M   'P 1'
#
loop_
_entity.id
_entity.type
_entity.pdbx_description
1 polymer ?
#
loop_
_entity_poly.entity_id
_entity_poly.type
_entity_poly.pdbx_seq_one_letter_code
_entity_poly.pdbx_strand_id
1 'polypeptide(L)'
;MTPCWGCGRPARGFGHLDLRRRIADPRRTPYRWAFCSTTCQDAFHQLYATRARTNPGAVEELLPVPHPLSHEAQRACLTALAQVAERVGFDVPLAQYSQVQATEVIEAVTMAYESSLREQADPRNKPMPLPLDPDRPFDDPIPF
;
A
#
# COMPACT_ATOMS: atom_id res chain seq x y z
N MET A 1 4.05 9.17 -0.35
CA MET A 1 2.90 9.88 -0.95
C MET A 1 1.96 8.84 -1.51
N THR A 2 0.65 8.85 -1.21
CA THR A 2 -0.26 7.81 -1.72
C THR A 2 -0.45 7.98 -3.23
N PRO A 3 -0.18 6.97 -4.05
CA PRO A 3 -0.39 7.05 -5.50
C PRO A 3 -1.87 6.83 -5.86
N CYS A 4 -2.25 7.37 -7.01
CA CYS A 4 -3.58 7.27 -7.59
C CYS A 4 -3.87 5.83 -7.99
N TRP A 5 -4.98 5.27 -7.51
CA TRP A 5 -5.42 3.92 -7.87
C TRP A 5 -5.64 3.77 -9.39
N GLY A 6 -6.15 4.81 -10.05
CA GLY A 6 -6.48 4.76 -11.47
C GLY A 6 -5.29 4.92 -12.42
N CYS A 7 -4.24 5.68 -12.04
CA CYS A 7 -3.15 6.04 -12.97
C CYS A 7 -1.74 6.07 -12.37
N GLY A 8 -1.57 5.74 -11.08
CA GLY A 8 -0.26 5.69 -10.40
C GLY A 8 0.38 7.03 -10.03
N ARG A 9 -0.09 8.16 -10.58
CA ARG A 9 0.42 9.52 -10.22
C ARG A 9 0.14 9.86 -8.74
N PRO A 10 0.88 10.79 -8.11
CA PRO A 10 0.57 11.22 -6.75
C PRO A 10 -0.89 11.66 -6.58
N ALA A 11 -1.58 11.13 -5.57
CA ALA A 11 -2.96 11.51 -5.28
C ALA A 11 -3.06 12.97 -4.79
N ARG A 12 -4.19 13.61 -5.05
CA ARG A 12 -4.42 15.05 -4.81
C ARG A 12 -5.63 15.31 -3.89
N GLY A 13 -5.88 14.41 -2.95
CA GLY A 13 -6.94 14.56 -1.93
C GLY A 13 -8.29 13.94 -2.28
N PHE A 14 -8.46 13.37 -3.48
CA PHE A 14 -9.65 12.60 -3.84
C PHE A 14 -9.58 11.17 -3.29
N GLY A 15 -10.72 10.60 -2.87
CA GLY A 15 -10.76 9.22 -2.38
C GLY A 15 -12.16 8.61 -2.35
N HIS A 16 -12.23 7.32 -2.04
CA HIS A 16 -13.48 6.58 -1.88
C HIS A 16 -13.59 6.04 -0.46
N LEU A 17 -14.76 6.24 0.15
CA LEU A 17 -15.08 5.70 1.47
C LEU A 17 -15.95 4.45 1.32
N ASP A 18 -15.41 3.29 1.66
CA ASP A 18 -16.20 2.06 1.68
C ASP A 18 -17.14 2.04 2.89
N LEU A 19 -18.44 2.04 2.63
CA LEU A 19 -19.48 1.98 3.67
C LEU A 19 -20.09 0.58 3.84
N ARG A 20 -19.60 -0.43 3.11
CA ARG A 20 -20.17 -1.80 3.17
C ARG A 20 -19.86 -2.51 4.48
N ARG A 21 -18.81 -2.10 5.20
CA ARG A 21 -18.39 -2.68 6.48
C ARG A 21 -18.74 -1.73 7.63
N ARG A 22 -19.19 -2.28 8.75
CA ARG A 22 -19.51 -1.50 9.96
C ARG A 22 -18.25 -0.86 10.54
N ILE A 23 -18.40 0.25 11.24
CA ILE A 23 -17.28 1.04 11.78
C ILE A 23 -16.28 0.21 12.61
N ALA A 24 -16.77 -0.80 13.32
CA ALA A 24 -15.98 -1.70 14.16
C ALA A 24 -15.50 -3.00 13.47
N ASP A 25 -15.80 -3.21 12.18
CA ASP A 25 -15.37 -4.41 11.45
C ASP A 25 -13.84 -4.36 11.22
N PRO A 26 -13.04 -5.34 11.67
CA PRO A 26 -11.59 -5.36 11.46
C PRO A 26 -11.17 -5.34 9.98
N ARG A 27 -12.05 -5.77 9.06
CA ARG A 27 -11.82 -5.70 7.61
C ARG A 27 -12.03 -4.30 7.03
N ARG A 28 -12.52 -3.36 7.85
CA ARG A 28 -12.62 -1.94 7.56
C ARG A 28 -11.27 -1.23 7.80
N THR A 29 -10.16 -1.92 7.55
CA THR A 29 -8.84 -1.30 7.51
C THR A 29 -8.83 -0.30 6.35
N PRO A 30 -8.33 0.93 6.53
CA PRO A 30 -8.48 2.00 5.56
C PRO A 30 -7.50 1.79 4.40
N TYR A 31 -7.83 0.91 3.47
CA TYR A 31 -7.20 0.90 2.16
C TYR A 31 -7.71 2.12 1.41
N ARG A 32 -6.95 3.22 1.52
CA ARG A 32 -7.34 4.50 0.94
C ARG A 32 -7.21 4.40 -0.58
N TRP A 33 -8.30 4.04 -1.24
CA TRP A 33 -8.50 4.40 -2.64
C TRP A 33 -8.33 5.91 -2.75
N ALA A 34 -7.20 6.32 -3.34
CA ALA A 34 -6.81 7.70 -3.50
C ALA A 34 -6.71 7.99 -4.99
N PHE A 35 -7.04 9.22 -5.39
CA PHE A 35 -7.03 9.62 -6.80
C PHE A 35 -6.34 10.97 -7.01
N CYS A 36 -5.76 11.15 -8.19
CA CYS A 36 -5.14 12.42 -8.59
C CYS A 36 -6.13 13.44 -9.18
N SER A 37 -7.32 13.00 -9.58
CA SER A 37 -8.36 13.83 -10.20
C SER A 37 -9.76 13.21 -10.03
N THR A 38 -10.79 14.00 -10.27
CA THR A 38 -12.18 13.55 -10.36
C THR A 38 -12.36 12.52 -11.47
N THR A 39 -11.70 12.67 -12.62
CA THR A 39 -11.77 11.69 -13.71
C THR A 39 -11.34 10.28 -13.27
N CYS A 40 -10.23 10.17 -12.54
CA CYS A 40 -9.77 8.87 -12.02
C CYS A 40 -10.72 8.31 -10.95
N GLN A 41 -11.33 9.19 -10.15
CA GLN A 41 -12.31 8.82 -9.13
C GLN A 41 -13.62 8.33 -9.76
N ASP A 42 -14.12 9.01 -10.79
CA ASP A 42 -15.36 8.67 -11.49
C ASP A 42 -15.23 7.34 -12.23
N ALA A 43 -14.11 7.12 -12.91
CA ALA A 43 -13.80 5.84 -13.55
C ALA A 43 -13.80 4.69 -12.52
N PHE A 44 -13.20 4.92 -11.35
CA PHE A 44 -13.25 3.96 -10.25
C PHE A 44 -14.67 3.73 -9.75
N HIS A 45 -15.48 4.78 -9.53
CA HIS A 45 -16.86 4.64 -9.04
C HIS A 45 -17.75 3.87 -10.02
N GLN A 46 -17.58 4.08 -11.33
CA GLN A 46 -18.31 3.30 -12.34
C GLN A 46 -17.97 1.81 -12.25
N LEU A 47 -16.68 1.48 -12.14
CA LEU A 47 -16.21 0.10 -11.98
C LEU A 47 -16.70 -0.51 -10.66
N TYR A 48 -16.55 0.22 -9.56
CA TYR A 48 -16.97 -0.17 -8.21
C TYR A 48 -18.47 -0.49 -8.17
N ALA A 49 -19.31 0.43 -8.66
CA ALA A 49 -20.76 0.26 -8.67
C ALA A 49 -21.18 -0.92 -9.57
N THR A 50 -20.51 -1.13 -10.70
CA THR A 50 -20.77 -2.27 -11.57
C THR A 50 -20.46 -3.58 -10.86
N ARG A 51 -19.26 -3.72 -10.27
CA ARG A 51 -18.88 -4.94 -9.54
C ARG A 51 -19.74 -5.20 -8.32
N ALA A 52 -20.06 -4.15 -7.54
CA ALA A 52 -20.92 -4.28 -6.37
C ALA A 52 -22.31 -4.83 -6.72
N ARG A 53 -22.85 -4.50 -7.91
CA ARG A 53 -24.13 -5.04 -8.40
C ARG A 53 -24.04 -6.46 -8.92
N THR A 54 -22.97 -6.81 -9.65
CA THR A 54 -22.86 -8.11 -10.33
C THR A 54 -22.32 -9.21 -9.43
N ASN A 55 -21.33 -8.90 -8.58
CA ASN A 55 -20.72 -9.82 -7.63
C ASN A 55 -20.09 -9.03 -6.46
N PRO A 56 -20.75 -8.97 -5.29
CA PRO A 56 -20.24 -8.22 -4.13
C PRO A 56 -18.82 -8.60 -3.68
N GLY A 57 -18.39 -9.84 -3.95
CA GLY A 57 -17.03 -10.32 -3.67
C GLY A 57 -15.97 -9.77 -4.64
N ALA A 58 -16.35 -9.40 -5.86
CA ALA A 58 -15.43 -8.86 -6.88
C ALA A 58 -14.95 -7.43 -6.59
N VAL A 59 -15.54 -6.76 -5.59
CA VAL A 59 -15.05 -5.47 -5.10
C VAL A 59 -13.79 -5.65 -4.24
N GLU A 60 -13.59 -6.82 -3.62
CA GLU A 60 -12.35 -7.11 -2.86
C GLU A 60 -11.12 -7.09 -3.80
N GLU A 61 -11.29 -7.43 -5.08
CA GLU A 61 -10.24 -7.30 -6.10
C GLU A 61 -9.92 -5.85 -6.51
N LEU A 62 -10.82 -4.91 -6.19
CA LEU A 62 -10.58 -3.48 -6.44
C LEU A 62 -9.78 -2.84 -5.34
N LEU A 63 -9.63 -3.50 -4.19
CA LEU A 63 -8.74 -3.01 -3.13
C LEU A 63 -7.40 -2.66 -3.78
N PRO A 64 -6.80 -1.49 -3.43
CA PRO A 64 -5.46 -1.20 -3.87
C PRO A 64 -4.62 -2.39 -3.42
N VAL A 65 -4.18 -3.20 -4.38
CA VAL A 65 -3.16 -4.19 -4.11
C VAL A 65 -2.05 -3.38 -3.46
N PRO A 66 -1.57 -3.74 -2.25
CA PRO A 66 -0.37 -3.10 -1.73
C PRO A 66 0.61 -3.14 -2.89
N HIS A 67 1.17 -1.98 -3.21
CA HIS A 67 1.93 -1.76 -4.44
C HIS A 67 2.86 -2.93 -4.74
N PRO A 68 3.26 -3.17 -6.02
CA PRO A 68 4.45 -3.99 -6.25
C PRO A 68 5.50 -3.52 -5.25
N LEU A 69 6.02 -4.46 -4.44
CA LEU A 69 6.87 -4.20 -3.28
C LEU A 69 7.72 -2.96 -3.59
N SER A 70 7.64 -1.89 -2.78
CA SER A 70 8.50 -0.73 -3.04
C SER A 70 9.95 -1.19 -3.13
N HIS A 71 10.80 -0.56 -3.94
CA HIS A 71 12.19 -1.03 -4.08
C HIS A 71 12.91 -1.19 -2.73
N GLU A 72 12.55 -0.35 -1.76
CA GLU A 72 12.99 -0.45 -0.37
C GLU A 72 12.44 -1.70 0.34
N ALA A 73 11.14 -1.98 0.22
CA ALA A 73 10.52 -3.19 0.74
C ALA A 73 11.06 -4.48 0.07
N GLN A 74 11.32 -4.45 -1.24
CA GLN A 74 11.99 -5.55 -1.95
C GLN A 74 13.37 -5.81 -1.37
N ARG A 75 14.17 -4.75 -1.19
CA ARG A 75 15.50 -4.86 -0.58
C ARG A 75 15.43 -5.41 0.84
N ALA A 76 14.50 -4.92 1.66
CA ALA A 76 14.31 -5.42 3.03
C ALA A 76 13.96 -6.92 3.04
N CYS A 77 13.03 -7.34 2.18
CA CYS A 77 12.65 -8.75 2.04
C CYS A 77 13.82 -9.62 1.56
N LEU A 78 14.59 -9.17 0.57
CA LEU A 78 15.76 -9.90 0.05
C LEU A 78 16.87 -10.02 1.10
N THR A 79 17.12 -8.98 1.89
CA THR A 79 18.08 -9.02 3.01
C THR A 79 17.65 -10.02 4.07
N ALA A 80 16.38 -9.99 4.49
CA ALA A 80 15.84 -10.93 5.46
C ALA A 80 15.90 -12.38 4.94
N LEU A 81 15.59 -12.57 3.66
CA LEU A 81 15.70 -13.88 3.00
C LEU A 81 17.13 -14.41 3.01
N ALA A 82 18.13 -13.56 2.71
CA ALA A 82 19.53 -13.93 2.75
C ALA A 82 19.98 -14.36 4.16
N GLN A 83 19.54 -13.65 5.20
CA GLN A 83 19.84 -13.99 6.59
C GLN A 83 19.23 -15.32 7.02
N VAL A 84 18.01 -15.63 6.58
CA VAL A 84 17.40 -16.94 6.85
C VAL A 84 18.08 -18.04 6.04
N ALA A 85 18.50 -17.75 4.80
CA ALA A 85 19.21 -18.71 3.97
C ALA A 85 20.52 -19.19 4.61
N GLU A 86 21.23 -18.33 5.34
CA GLU A 86 22.43 -18.72 6.11
C GLU A 86 22.13 -19.73 7.23
N ARG A 87 20.92 -19.72 7.81
CA ARG A 87 20.53 -20.62 8.91
C ARG A 87 19.83 -21.88 8.43
N VAL A 88 18.92 -21.74 7.46
CA VAL A 88 18.03 -22.81 6.97
C VAL A 88 18.70 -23.63 5.87
N GLY A 89 19.60 -23.01 5.09
CA GLY A 89 20.17 -23.60 3.88
C GLY A 89 19.17 -23.55 2.72
N PHE A 90 19.55 -22.90 1.61
CA PHE A 90 18.71 -22.82 0.39
C PHE A 90 19.12 -23.84 -0.69
N ASP A 91 19.87 -24.85 -0.27
CA ASP A 91 20.51 -25.85 -1.13
C ASP A 91 19.52 -26.90 -1.65
N VAL A 92 18.31 -26.89 -1.08
CA VAL A 92 17.25 -27.87 -1.29
C VAL A 92 16.04 -27.15 -1.89
N PRO A 93 15.28 -27.75 -2.82
CA PRO A 93 14.05 -27.14 -3.31
C PRO A 93 13.03 -26.95 -2.18
N LEU A 94 12.29 -25.84 -2.22
CA LEU A 94 11.22 -25.50 -1.27
C LEU A 94 10.22 -26.63 -1.01
N ALA A 95 9.98 -27.51 -1.99
CA ALA A 95 9.09 -28.67 -1.86
C ALA A 95 9.57 -29.71 -0.82
N GLN A 96 10.85 -29.68 -0.44
CA GLN A 96 11.45 -30.59 0.54
C GLN A 96 11.70 -29.91 1.88
N TYR A 97 11.28 -28.66 2.06
CA TYR A 97 11.40 -27.97 3.34
C TYR A 97 10.46 -28.61 4.34
N SER A 98 10.95 -28.80 5.58
CA SER A 98 10.05 -29.09 6.69
C SER A 98 9.13 -27.89 6.93
N GLN A 99 7.97 -28.14 7.56
CA GLN A 99 7.04 -27.07 7.92
C GLN A 99 7.72 -25.96 8.72
N VAL A 100 8.61 -26.31 9.65
CA VAL A 100 9.36 -25.35 10.48
C VAL A 100 10.24 -24.45 9.62
N GLN A 101 11.04 -25.03 8.71
CA GLN A 101 11.90 -24.26 7.80
C GLN A 101 11.10 -23.35 6.87
N ALA A 102 9.99 -23.85 6.31
CA ALA A 102 9.13 -23.06 5.44
C ALA A 102 8.47 -21.90 6.20
N THR A 103 8.06 -22.15 7.45
CA THR A 103 7.42 -21.14 8.30
C THR A 103 8.42 -20.04 8.67
N GLU A 104 9.65 -20.39 9.03
CA GLU A 104 10.71 -19.42 9.36
C GLU A 104 11.01 -18.48 8.18
N VAL A 105 11.06 -19.00 6.95
CA VAL A 105 11.27 -18.18 5.74
C VAL A 105 10.11 -17.21 5.53
N ILE A 106 8.87 -17.69 5.63
CA ILE A 106 7.67 -16.86 5.41
C ILE A 106 7.57 -15.77 6.47
N GLU A 107 7.79 -16.11 7.74
CA GLU A 107 7.75 -15.17 8.85
C GLU A 107 8.79 -14.08 8.69
N ALA A 108 10.05 -14.44 8.39
CA ALA A 108 11.11 -13.46 8.22
C ALA A 108 10.83 -12.46 7.08
N VAL A 109 10.35 -12.95 5.93
CA VAL A 109 10.01 -12.08 4.79
C VAL A 109 8.81 -11.19 5.11
N THR A 110 7.79 -11.73 5.77
CA THR A 110 6.58 -10.97 6.12
C THR A 110 6.91 -9.89 7.16
N MET A 111 7.71 -10.21 8.18
CA MET A 111 8.15 -9.25 9.18
C MET A 111 8.98 -8.12 8.56
N ALA A 112 9.92 -8.45 7.67
CA ALA A 112 10.74 -7.45 6.98
C ALA A 112 9.90 -6.54 6.08
N TYR A 113 8.91 -7.09 5.39
CA TYR A 113 7.96 -6.33 4.60
C TYR A 113 7.16 -5.35 5.46
N GLU A 114 6.55 -5.83 6.53
CA GLU A 114 5.76 -4.99 7.43
C GLU A 114 6.60 -3.91 8.11
N SER A 115 7.83 -4.22 8.53
CA SER A 115 8.75 -3.22 9.10
C SER A 115 9.04 -2.11 8.11
N SER A 116 9.37 -2.48 6.86
CA SER A 116 9.64 -1.51 5.80
C SER A 116 8.43 -0.62 5.51
N LEU A 117 7.21 -1.18 5.54
CA LEU A 117 5.99 -0.39 5.41
C LEU A 117 5.78 0.57 6.58
N ARG A 118 6.04 0.14 7.82
CA ARG A 118 5.94 1.00 9.01
C ARG A 118 6.93 2.16 8.95
N GLU A 119 8.17 1.90 8.54
CA GLU A 119 9.22 2.92 8.38
C GLU A 119 8.88 3.94 7.28
N GLN A 120 8.35 3.49 6.15
CA GLN A 120 7.90 4.37 5.07
C GLN A 120 6.65 5.19 5.46
N ALA A 121 5.82 4.65 6.36
CA ALA A 121 4.63 5.33 6.86
C ALA A 121 4.93 6.36 7.95
N ASP A 122 6.07 6.21 8.65
CA ASP A 122 6.48 7.06 9.76
C ASP A 122 6.52 8.54 9.32
N PRO A 123 5.75 9.42 9.97
CA PRO A 123 5.72 10.84 9.63
C PRO A 123 7.09 11.54 9.74
N ARG A 124 8.03 11.00 10.54
CA ARG A 124 9.40 11.52 10.65
C ARG A 124 10.23 11.32 9.37
N ASN A 125 9.88 10.32 8.57
CA ASN A 125 10.53 10.02 7.29
C ASN A 125 9.89 10.75 6.11
N LYS A 126 8.83 11.55 6.35
CA LYS A 126 8.27 12.43 5.32
C LYS A 126 8.93 13.80 5.45
N PRO A 127 9.30 14.45 4.33
CA PRO A 127 9.72 15.84 4.38
C PRO A 127 8.61 16.65 5.07
N MET A 128 9.00 17.38 6.12
CA MET A 128 8.09 18.21 6.89
C MET A 128 7.38 19.17 5.93
N PRO A 129 6.04 19.26 5.93
CA PRO A 129 5.37 20.34 5.24
C PRO A 129 5.93 21.64 5.81
N LEU A 130 6.47 22.50 4.94
CA LEU A 130 6.84 23.86 5.32
C LEU A 130 5.67 24.46 6.14
N PRO A 131 5.94 25.12 7.27
CA PRO A 131 4.90 25.79 8.02
C PRO A 131 4.10 26.68 7.06
N LEU A 132 2.78 26.51 7.04
CA LEU A 132 1.90 27.48 6.41
C LEU A 132 2.03 28.77 7.21
N ASP A 133 2.86 29.68 6.70
CA ASP A 133 2.99 31.03 7.22
C ASP A 133 1.69 31.79 6.91
N PRO A 134 0.88 32.15 7.92
CA PRO A 134 -0.41 32.80 7.71
C PRO A 134 -0.28 34.22 7.15
N ASP A 135 0.92 34.81 7.21
CA ASP A 135 1.21 36.16 6.69
C ASP A 135 1.89 36.13 5.30
N ARG A 136 2.12 34.95 4.72
CA ARG A 136 2.72 34.85 3.39
C ARG A 136 1.70 35.29 2.33
N PRO A 137 2.02 36.32 1.51
CA PRO A 137 1.11 36.78 0.46
C PRO A 137 0.75 35.62 -0.48
N PHE A 138 -0.53 35.55 -0.85
CA PHE A 138 -1.12 34.56 -1.76
C PHE A 138 -0.67 34.75 -3.23
N ASP A 139 0.58 35.16 -3.45
CA ASP A 139 1.10 35.64 -4.74
C ASP A 139 2.18 34.73 -5.33
N ASP A 140 2.32 33.50 -4.82
CA ASP A 140 3.17 32.49 -5.46
C ASP A 140 2.54 32.09 -6.83
N PRO A 141 3.24 32.25 -7.96
CA PRO A 141 2.68 31.90 -9.26
C PRO A 141 2.45 30.40 -9.39
N ILE A 142 1.29 30.04 -9.92
CA ILE A 142 0.89 28.64 -10.18
C ILE A 142 1.82 28.07 -11.26
N PRO A 143 2.55 26.96 -11.00
CA PRO A 143 3.36 26.33 -12.02
C PRO A 143 2.43 25.56 -12.95
N PHE A 144 2.37 25.99 -14.21
CA PHE A 144 1.83 25.20 -15.32
C PHE A 144 2.78 24.05 -15.66
#